data_AF-A0A0V8M0F9-F1
#
_entry.id   AF-A0A0V8M0F9-F1
#
_cell.length_a   1.000
_cell.length_b   1.000
_cell.length_c   1.000
_cell.angle_alpha   90.00
_cell.angle_beta   90.00
_cell.angle_gamma   90.00
#
_symmetry.space_group_name_H-M   'P 1'
#
loop_
_entity.id
_entity.type
_entity.pdbx_description
1 polymer ?
#
loop_
_entity_poly.entity_id
_entity_poly.type
_entity_poly.pdbx_seq_one_letter_code
_entity_poly.pdbx_strand_id
1 'polypeptide(L)'
;MTREIKFRGKRVDTGEWVYGFYRQCTIYKNCNKCIDHINHFIDNKYGVSEFVDESTVGQYTGLKDKNGTEIYEGDIATIARKPEEQIKKIKNLWVIQYSGWKFNAQPNRETLKPLGCTYAQVLEVIGNMHDNPELLKEIK
;
A
#
# COMPACT_ATOMS: atom_id res chain seq x y z
N MET A 1 4.46 18.12 -10.22
CA MET A 1 5.24 16.87 -10.35
C MET A 1 4.31 15.78 -10.83
N THR A 2 4.71 15.01 -11.83
CA THR A 2 3.96 13.86 -12.34
C THR A 2 4.36 12.64 -11.52
N ARG A 3 3.42 12.02 -10.79
CA ARG A 3 3.70 10.78 -10.04
C ARG A 3 3.70 9.59 -11.00
N GLU A 4 4.58 8.63 -10.78
CA GLU A 4 4.57 7.37 -11.53
C GLU A 4 3.28 6.60 -11.20
N ILE A 5 2.57 6.15 -12.24
CA ILE A 5 1.37 5.34 -12.09
C ILE A 5 1.82 3.89 -11.94
N LYS A 6 1.91 3.44 -10.69
CA LYS A 6 2.36 2.10 -10.30
C LYS A 6 1.50 1.60 -9.15
N PHE A 7 1.17 0.32 -9.18
CA PHE A 7 0.33 -0.36 -8.20
C PHE A 7 0.99 -1.65 -7.75
N ARG A 8 0.54 -2.16 -6.60
CA ARG A 8 0.85 -3.51 -6.12
C ARG A 8 -0.44 -4.23 -5.73
N GLY A 9 -0.39 -5.56 -5.66
CA GLY A 9 -1.44 -6.41 -5.12
C GLY A 9 -0.88 -7.80 -4.81
N LYS A 10 -1.53 -8.54 -3.90
CA LYS A 10 -1.19 -9.94 -3.64
C LYS A 10 -1.91 -10.84 -4.61
N ARG A 11 -1.18 -11.77 -5.22
CA ARG A 11 -1.76 -12.80 -6.07
C ARG A 11 -2.73 -13.68 -5.28
N VAL A 12 -3.87 -14.02 -5.87
CA VAL A 12 -4.90 -14.85 -5.21
C VAL A 12 -4.42 -16.30 -4.98
N ASP A 13 -3.57 -16.80 -5.86
CA ASP A 13 -3.11 -18.20 -5.83
C ASP A 13 -1.95 -18.46 -4.86
N THR A 14 -1.05 -17.49 -4.70
CA THR A 14 0.22 -17.65 -3.99
C THR A 14 0.37 -16.72 -2.80
N GLY A 15 -0.39 -15.62 -2.75
CA GLY A 15 -0.23 -14.56 -1.75
C GLY A 15 1.00 -13.67 -1.96
N GLU A 16 1.77 -13.88 -3.03
CA GLU A 16 2.96 -13.09 -3.35
C GLU A 16 2.58 -11.69 -3.86
N TRP A 17 3.37 -10.68 -3.49
CA TRP A 17 3.21 -9.33 -4.02
C TRP A 17 3.69 -9.22 -5.47
N VAL A 18 2.85 -8.64 -6.31
CA VAL A 18 3.16 -8.30 -7.70
C VAL A 18 2.97 -6.79 -7.92
N TYR A 19 3.74 -6.23 -8.85
CA TYR A 19 3.81 -4.79 -9.09
C TYR A 19 3.64 -4.47 -10.57
N GLY A 20 2.89 -3.42 -10.88
CA GLY A 20 2.60 -3.04 -12.26
C GLY A 20 1.44 -2.07 -12.39
N PHE A 21 0.68 -2.22 -13.47
CA PHE A 21 -0.50 -1.41 -13.77
C PHE A 21 -1.75 -2.14 -13.31
N TYR A 22 -2.60 -1.44 -12.56
CA TYR A 22 -3.84 -2.01 -12.08
C TYR A 22 -4.93 -1.97 -13.15
N ARG A 23 -5.64 -3.08 -13.32
CA ARG A 23 -6.76 -3.22 -14.25
C ARG A 23 -7.91 -3.98 -13.60
N GLN A 24 -9.11 -3.45 -13.74
CA GLN A 24 -10.36 -4.15 -13.45
C GLN A 24 -10.98 -4.65 -14.75
N CYS A 25 -11.44 -5.89 -14.77
CA CYS A 25 -12.09 -6.46 -15.95
C CYS A 25 -13.10 -7.53 -15.57
N THR A 26 -14.28 -7.48 -16.16
CA THR A 26 -15.26 -8.57 -16.12
C THR A 26 -14.81 -9.63 -17.13
N ILE A 27 -14.54 -10.85 -16.65
CA ILE A 27 -14.24 -11.97 -17.54
C ILE A 27 -15.55 -12.68 -17.81
N TYR A 28 -16.05 -12.57 -19.03
CA TYR A 28 -17.18 -13.36 -19.49
C TYR A 28 -16.73 -14.82 -19.66
N LYS A 29 -17.09 -15.70 -18.73
CA LYS A 29 -17.12 -17.12 -19.06
C LYS A 29 -18.21 -17.32 -20.12
N ASN A 30 -17.96 -18.18 -21.12
CA ASN A 30 -18.91 -18.57 -22.17
C ASN A 30 -20.16 -19.33 -21.61
N CYS A 31 -20.89 -18.71 -20.69
CA CYS A 31 -22.13 -19.16 -20.10
C CYS A 31 -23.07 -17.94 -20.16
N ASN A 32 -24.11 -18.02 -20.99
CA ASN A 32 -25.07 -16.94 -21.27
C ASN A 32 -25.92 -16.46 -20.07
N LYS A 33 -25.51 -16.71 -18.81
CA LYS A 33 -26.27 -16.34 -17.60
C LYS A 33 -25.45 -15.90 -16.38
N CYS A 34 -24.13 -15.70 -16.47
CA CYS A 34 -23.34 -15.30 -15.31
C CYS A 34 -22.56 -14.02 -15.63
N ILE A 35 -22.97 -12.89 -15.04
CA ILE A 35 -22.06 -11.74 -14.85
C ILE A 35 -21.08 -12.20 -13.78
N ASP A 36 -20.01 -12.87 -14.19
CA ASP A 36 -18.95 -13.33 -13.29
C ASP A 36 -18.20 -12.08 -12.80
N HIS A 37 -17.92 -12.06 -11.49
CA HIS A 37 -17.35 -10.97 -10.69
C HIS A 37 -16.32 -10.07 -11.39
N ILE A 38 -16.25 -8.79 -10.97
CA ILE A 38 -15.16 -7.88 -11.38
C ILE A 38 -13.85 -8.51 -10.91
N ASN A 39 -12.95 -8.80 -11.86
CA ASN A 39 -11.64 -9.36 -11.58
C ASN A 39 -10.60 -8.25 -11.54
N HIS A 40 -9.60 -8.43 -10.68
CA HIS A 40 -8.57 -7.44 -10.39
C HIS A 40 -7.23 -8.00 -10.83
N PHE A 41 -6.51 -7.23 -11.63
CA PHE A 41 -5.23 -7.63 -12.19
C PHE A 41 -4.14 -6.60 -11.92
N ILE A 42 -2.92 -7.10 -11.77
CA ILE A 42 -1.70 -6.31 -11.90
C ILE A 42 -0.99 -6.77 -13.17
N ASP A 43 -0.93 -5.88 -14.16
CA ASP A 43 -0.26 -6.11 -15.43
C ASP A 43 1.17 -5.57 -15.34
N ASN A 44 2.17 -6.43 -15.54
CA ASN A 44 3.56 -5.99 -15.55
C ASN A 44 3.95 -5.40 -16.93
N LYS A 45 5.12 -4.75 -17.02
CA LYS A 45 5.61 -4.13 -18.27
C LYS A 45 5.90 -5.11 -19.41
N TYR A 46 5.85 -6.41 -19.14
CA TYR A 46 6.08 -7.49 -20.10
C TYR A 46 4.77 -8.12 -20.60
N GLY A 47 3.61 -7.57 -20.21
CA GLY A 47 2.31 -8.07 -20.64
C GLY A 47 1.81 -9.31 -19.87
N VAL A 48 2.42 -9.63 -18.72
CA VAL A 48 1.90 -10.68 -17.83
C VAL A 48 0.86 -10.06 -16.91
N SER A 49 -0.33 -10.64 -16.89
CA SER A 49 -1.46 -10.25 -16.05
C SER A 49 -1.61 -11.20 -14.87
N GLU A 50 -1.44 -10.66 -13.66
CA GLU A 50 -1.53 -11.45 -12.44
C GLU A 50 -2.87 -11.17 -11.75
N PHE A 51 -3.62 -12.22 -11.43
CA PHE A 51 -4.90 -12.10 -10.72
C PHE A 51 -4.66 -11.85 -9.23
N VAL A 52 -5.16 -10.74 -8.71
CA VAL A 52 -4.88 -10.25 -7.36
C VAL A 52 -6.13 -10.08 -6.51
N ASP A 53 -5.96 -10.17 -5.19
CA ASP A 53 -7.00 -9.84 -4.22
C ASP A 53 -7.23 -8.33 -4.22
N GLU A 54 -8.47 -7.91 -4.52
CA GLU A 54 -8.88 -6.51 -4.58
C GLU A 54 -8.56 -5.73 -3.30
N SER A 55 -8.64 -6.39 -2.15
CA SER A 55 -8.46 -5.76 -0.84
C SER A 55 -7.02 -5.39 -0.55
N THR A 56 -6.08 -5.98 -1.31
CA THR A 56 -4.63 -5.77 -1.16
C THR A 56 -4.06 -4.77 -2.16
N VAL A 57 -4.89 -4.27 -3.08
CA VAL A 57 -4.47 -3.34 -4.11
C VAL A 57 -4.09 -2.01 -3.46
N GLY A 58 -2.86 -1.56 -3.70
CA GLY A 58 -2.36 -0.29 -3.20
C GLY A 58 -1.60 0.49 -4.28
N GLN A 59 -1.90 1.77 -4.40
CA GLN A 59 -1.18 2.66 -5.32
C GLN A 59 0.14 3.16 -4.73
N TYR A 60 1.17 3.26 -5.57
CA TYR A 60 2.41 3.95 -5.21
C TYR A 60 2.14 5.43 -4.94
N THR A 61 2.69 5.94 -3.84
CA THR A 61 2.48 7.33 -3.44
C THR A 61 3.29 8.33 -4.26
N GLY A 62 4.31 7.87 -5.00
CA GLY A 62 5.32 8.74 -5.61
C GLY A 62 6.44 9.15 -4.66
N LEU A 63 6.42 8.67 -3.41
CA LEU A 63 7.38 9.00 -2.37
C LEU A 63 8.17 7.76 -1.94
N LYS A 64 9.42 8.00 -1.54
CA LYS A 64 10.29 6.98 -0.94
C LYS A 64 10.55 7.34 0.51
N ASP A 65 10.67 6.31 1.35
CA ASP A 65 11.05 6.45 2.74
C ASP A 65 12.55 6.81 2.86
N LYS A 66 13.06 6.97 4.10
CA LYS A 66 14.46 7.32 4.37
C LYS A 66 15.47 6.31 3.79
N ASN A 67 15.06 5.05 3.61
CA ASN A 67 15.89 3.95 3.11
C ASN A 67 15.76 3.81 1.58
N GLY A 68 14.99 4.67 0.92
CA GLY A 68 14.74 4.59 -0.52
C GLY A 68 13.64 3.58 -0.91
N THR A 69 12.92 3.03 0.07
CA THR A 69 11.79 2.11 -0.16
C THR A 69 10.60 2.89 -0.68
N GLU A 70 10.02 2.45 -1.79
CA GLU A 70 8.78 3.03 -2.33
C GLU A 70 7.63 2.85 -1.33
N ILE A 71 6.92 3.94 -1.03
CA ILE A 71 5.77 3.91 -0.12
C ILE A 71 4.49 3.72 -0.93
N TYR A 72 3.70 2.73 -0.57
CA TYR A 72 2.41 2.39 -1.15
C TYR A 72 1.28 2.62 -0.15
N GLU A 73 0.04 2.71 -0.65
CA GLU A 73 -1.15 2.61 0.18
C GLU A 73 -1.14 1.30 1.00
N GLY A 74 -1.62 1.40 2.24
CA GLY A 74 -1.64 0.30 3.20
C GLY A 74 -0.30 0.03 3.89
N ASP A 75 0.79 0.71 3.50
CA ASP A 75 2.05 0.63 4.26
C ASP A 75 1.89 1.21 5.66
N ILE A 76 2.61 0.60 6.59
CA ILE A 76 2.76 1.03 7.97
C ILE A 76 4.17 1.58 8.10
N ALA A 77 4.25 2.88 8.37
CA ALA A 77 5.51 3.58 8.53
C ALA A 77 5.65 4.11 9.96
N THR A 78 6.91 4.27 10.38
CA THR A 78 7.26 4.96 11.61
C THR A 78 8.26 6.09 11.34
N ILE A 79 8.41 7.00 12.30
CA ILE A 79 9.47 8.01 12.23
C ILE A 79 10.71 7.40 12.86
N ALA A 80 11.76 7.23 12.07
CA ALA A 80 13.01 6.71 12.57
C ALA A 80 13.69 7.74 13.50
N ARG A 81 13.65 7.50 14.81
CA ARG A 81 14.59 8.12 15.76
C ARG A 81 15.79 7.19 15.97
N LYS A 82 16.87 7.75 16.51
CA LYS A 82 18.19 7.10 16.58
C LYS A 82 18.12 5.65 17.12
N PRO A 83 19.03 4.75 16.69
CA PRO A 83 19.01 3.32 17.04
C PRO A 83 18.95 3.01 18.54
N GLU A 84 19.47 3.91 19.38
CA GLU A 84 19.49 3.79 20.84
C GLU A 84 18.10 3.89 21.51
N GLU A 85 17.10 4.51 20.88
CA GLU A 85 15.73 4.49 21.37
C GLU A 85 15.08 3.18 20.91
N GLN A 86 15.32 2.11 21.67
CA GLN A 86 14.68 0.81 21.45
C GLN A 86 13.22 0.99 21.06
N ILE A 87 12.80 0.21 20.06
CA ILE A 87 11.47 -0.06 19.50
C ILE A 87 10.32 -0.17 20.55
N LYS A 88 10.60 -0.07 21.85
CA LYS A 88 9.68 -0.16 23.00
C LYS A 88 8.71 1.02 23.19
N LYS A 89 8.77 2.08 22.38
CA LYS A 89 7.74 3.15 22.37
C LYS A 89 7.37 3.51 20.95
N ILE A 90 6.80 2.54 20.23
CA ILE A 90 6.09 2.77 18.98
C ILE A 90 4.84 3.62 19.28
N LYS A 91 5.01 4.95 19.37
CA LYS A 91 3.92 5.92 19.57
C LYS A 91 3.53 6.65 18.28
N ASN A 92 4.22 6.36 17.18
CA ASN A 92 4.15 7.12 15.93
C ASN A 92 4.04 6.15 14.75
N LEU A 93 3.09 5.21 14.79
CA LEU A 93 2.75 4.41 13.62
C LEU A 93 1.74 5.14 12.78
N TRP A 94 1.92 4.99 11.47
CA TRP A 94 1.07 5.62 10.50
C TRP A 94 0.67 4.61 9.44
N VAL A 95 -0.63 4.42 9.25
CA VAL A 95 -1.15 3.75 8.06
C VAL A 95 -1.26 4.78 6.95
N ILE A 96 -0.61 4.50 5.83
CA ILE A 96 -0.66 5.35 4.64
C ILE A 96 -1.96 5.09 3.88
N GLN A 97 -2.79 6.11 3.75
CA GLN A 97 -4.06 6.04 3.03
C GLN A 97 -4.19 7.19 2.06
N TYR A 98 -4.92 6.97 0.98
CA TYR A 98 -5.32 8.04 0.10
C TYR A 98 -6.64 8.64 0.56
N SER A 99 -6.68 9.96 0.79
CA SER A 99 -7.95 10.66 0.99
C SER A 99 -7.94 12.04 0.35
N GLY A 100 -8.86 12.24 -0.60
CA GLY A 100 -8.94 13.45 -1.42
C GLY A 100 -7.84 13.52 -2.48
N TRP A 101 -7.10 14.64 -2.51
CA TRP A 101 -6.03 14.92 -3.49
C TRP A 101 -4.61 14.65 -2.95
N LYS A 102 -4.50 14.05 -1.76
CA LYS A 102 -3.22 13.84 -1.05
C LYS A 102 -3.21 12.49 -0.35
N PHE A 103 -2.03 11.89 -0.23
CA PHE A 103 -1.81 10.79 0.70
C PHE A 103 -1.75 11.35 2.11
N ASN A 104 -2.44 10.69 3.02
CA ASN A 104 -2.49 11.05 4.42
C ASN A 104 -1.96 9.89 5.25
N ALA A 105 -1.28 10.25 6.32
CA ALA A 105 -0.85 9.32 7.35
C ALA A 105 -1.76 9.52 8.57
N GLN A 106 -2.23 8.42 9.17
CA GLN A 106 -3.00 8.45 10.41
C GLN A 106 -2.13 8.08 11.63
N PRO A 107 -1.78 9.03 12.52
CA PRO A 107 -1.23 8.75 13.83
C PRO A 107 -2.39 8.37 14.76
N ASN A 108 -2.34 7.19 15.38
CA ASN A 108 -3.24 6.79 16.47
C ASN A 108 -4.72 7.20 16.26
N ARG A 109 -5.29 6.84 15.09
CA ARG A 109 -6.70 6.99 14.68
C ARG A 109 -7.33 8.40 14.67
N GLU A 110 -6.70 9.44 15.19
CA GLU A 110 -7.42 10.72 15.46
C GLU A 110 -7.05 11.90 14.55
N THR A 111 -5.95 11.89 13.77
CA THR A 111 -5.60 13.04 12.90
C THR A 111 -4.92 12.69 11.57
N LEU A 112 -5.64 12.76 10.45
CA LEU A 112 -5.02 12.67 9.11
C LEU A 112 -4.03 13.84 8.89
N LYS A 113 -2.73 13.56 8.71
CA LYS A 113 -1.75 14.56 8.26
C LYS A 113 -1.32 14.29 6.82
N PRO A 114 -1.23 15.31 5.96
CA PRO A 114 -0.72 15.13 4.60
C PRO A 114 0.71 14.61 4.59
N LEU A 115 0.96 13.53 3.85
CA LEU A 115 2.33 13.13 3.49
C LEU A 115 2.86 14.12 2.46
N GLY A 116 3.62 15.11 2.93
CA GLY A 116 4.46 15.95 2.08
C GLY A 116 5.83 15.30 1.82
N CYS A 117 6.53 15.73 0.76
CA CYS A 117 7.88 15.22 0.43
C CYS A 117 8.87 15.35 1.60
N THR A 118 8.68 16.34 2.49
CA THR A 118 9.53 16.57 3.67
C THR A 118 9.34 15.53 4.78
N TYR A 119 8.16 14.91 4.88
CA TYR A 119 7.90 13.88 5.89
C TYR A 119 8.38 12.49 5.43
N ALA A 120 8.30 12.19 4.13
CA ALA A 120 8.74 10.90 3.60
C ALA A 120 10.23 10.59 3.92
N GLN A 121 11.08 11.62 3.92
CA GLN A 121 12.52 11.49 4.20
C GLN A 121 12.86 11.06 5.63
N VAL A 122 11.92 11.17 6.57
CA VAL A 122 12.10 10.75 7.97
C VAL A 122 11.25 9.53 8.33
N LEU A 123 10.45 9.05 7.39
CA LEU A 123 9.66 7.83 7.54
C LEU A 123 10.53 6.61 7.22
N GLU A 124 10.20 5.50 7.86
CA GLU A 124 10.70 4.17 7.57
C GLU A 124 9.50 3.24 7.47
N VAL A 125 9.35 2.58 6.32
CA VAL A 125 8.33 1.53 6.17
C VAL A 125 8.79 0.32 6.95
N ILE A 126 7.95 -0.15 7.87
CA ILE A 126 8.26 -1.29 8.76
C ILE A 126 7.32 -2.49 8.54
N GLY A 127 6.32 -2.33 7.69
CA GLY A 127 5.35 -3.37 7.36
C GLY A 127 4.20 -2.82 6.55
N ASN A 128 3.18 -3.63 6.33
CA ASN A 128 1.92 -3.20 5.72
C ASN A 128 0.73 -3.88 6.40
N MET A 129 -0.48 -3.34 6.22
CA MET A 129 -1.68 -3.83 6.88
C MET A 129 -2.09 -5.27 6.52
N HIS A 130 -1.57 -5.83 5.42
CA HIS A 130 -1.90 -7.17 4.95
C HIS A 130 -0.91 -8.24 5.42
N ASP A 131 0.38 -7.92 5.53
CA ASP A 131 1.42 -8.82 6.05
C ASP A 131 1.62 -8.68 7.56
N ASN A 132 1.34 -7.50 8.11
CA ASN A 132 1.64 -7.14 9.50
C ASN A 132 0.40 -6.63 10.25
N PRO A 133 -0.69 -7.40 10.32
CA PRO A 133 -1.91 -6.99 11.03
C PRO A 133 -1.68 -6.80 12.54
N GLU A 134 -0.63 -7.39 13.12
CA GLU A 134 -0.20 -7.18 14.49
C GLU A 134 0.21 -5.73 14.77
N LEU A 135 0.88 -5.07 13.80
CA LEU A 135 1.31 -3.67 13.95
C LEU A 135 0.11 -2.73 14.05
N LEU A 136 -1.03 -3.07 13.44
CA LEU A 136 -2.27 -2.28 13.55
C LEU A 136 -2.82 -2.25 14.99
N LYS A 137 -2.55 -3.28 15.79
CA LYS A 137 -2.99 -3.35 17.19
C LYS A 137 -2.21 -2.40 18.10
N GLU A 138 -1.02 -1.99 17.68
CA GLU A 138 -0.15 -1.04 18.37
C GLU A 138 -0.49 0.42 18.05
N ILE A 139 -1.26 0.66 16.98
CA ILE A 139 -1.84 1.95 16.61
C ILE A 139 -3.08 2.21 17.50
N LYS A 140 -2.85 2.43 18.80
CA LYS A 140 -3.91 2.83 19.75
C LYS A 140 -3.81 4.29 20.13
#